data_AF-A0A5C8T7Q6-F1
#
_entry.id   AF-A0A5C8T7Q6-F1
#
_cell.length_a   1.000
_cell.length_b   1.000
_cell.length_c   1.000
_cell.angle_alpha   90.00
_cell.angle_beta   90.00
_cell.angle_gamma   90.00
#
_symmetry.space_group_name_H-M   'P 1'
#
loop_
_entity.id
_entity.type
_entity.pdbx_description
1 polymer ?
#
loop_
_entity_poly.entity_id
_entity_poly.type
_entity_poly.pdbx_seq_one_letter_code
_entity_poly.pdbx_strand_id
1 'polypeptide(L)' 'MTPSDLPEGKVTFRGRGLAFVRDARLVMEVCPTCSQWNAPEAADQGVCGWCAYIPSHEDVEPAEECEAAA' A
#
# COMPACT_ATOMS: atom_id res chain seq x y z
N MET A 1 15.21 -4.55 -11.98
CA MET A 1 13.74 -4.48 -12.08
C MET A 1 13.38 -3.01 -12.22
N THR A 2 12.77 -2.65 -13.35
CA THR A 2 12.33 -1.29 -13.68
C THR A 2 11.11 -0.92 -12.81
N PRO A 3 10.91 0.35 -12.43
CA PRO A 3 9.80 0.80 -11.57
C PRO A 3 8.39 0.66 -12.19
N SER A 4 8.21 -0.12 -13.26
CA SER A 4 7.00 -0.19 -14.08
C SER A 4 6.13 -1.43 -13.85
N ASP A 5 6.48 -2.31 -12.90
CA ASP A 5 5.77 -3.58 -12.68
C ASP A 5 4.85 -3.59 -11.44
N LEU A 6 4.68 -2.44 -10.76
CA LEU A 6 3.71 -2.38 -9.66
C LEU A 6 2.29 -2.32 -10.24
N PRO A 7 1.38 -3.21 -9.81
CA PRO A 7 0.00 -3.23 -10.29
C PRO A 7 -0.68 -1.92 -9.88
N GLU A 8 -1.21 -1.17 -10.86
CA GLU A 8 -1.99 0.03 -10.57
C GLU A 8 -3.27 -0.32 -9.80
N GLY A 9 -3.65 0.52 -8.84
CA GLY A 9 -4.88 0.36 -8.06
C GLY A 9 -4.63 -0.03 -6.61
N LYS A 10 -5.63 -0.68 -6.00
CA LYS A 10 -5.64 -0.98 -4.57
C LYS A 10 -4.73 -2.17 -4.28
N VAL A 11 -3.83 -2.00 -3.31
CA VAL A 11 -2.88 -3.02 -2.89
C VAL A 11 -2.90 -3.19 -1.36
N THR A 12 -2.42 -4.33 -0.91
CA THR A 12 -2.17 -4.63 0.51
C THR A 12 -0.73 -5.09 0.69
N PHE A 13 -0.28 -5.17 1.94
CA PHE A 13 1.02 -5.71 2.30
C PHE A 13 0.83 -7.09 2.89
N ARG A 14 0.96 -8.14 2.08
CA ARG A 14 0.69 -9.54 2.46
C ARG A 14 -0.69 -9.75 3.10
N GLY A 15 -1.74 -9.16 2.50
CA GLY A 15 -3.10 -9.18 3.02
C GLY A 15 -3.35 -8.30 4.24
N ARG A 16 -2.42 -7.39 4.59
CA ARG A 16 -2.56 -6.45 5.72
C ARG A 16 -2.40 -5.01 5.27
N GLY A 17 -3.00 -4.09 6.02
CA GLY A 17 -2.95 -2.67 5.70
C GLY A 17 -3.64 -2.35 4.37
N LEU A 18 -3.47 -1.11 3.92
CA LEU A 18 -4.07 -0.62 2.70
C LEU A 18 -3.16 0.41 2.05
N ALA A 19 -2.90 0.24 0.76
CA ALA A 19 -2.23 1.22 -0.06
C ALA A 19 -2.83 1.27 -1.46
N PHE A 20 -2.45 2.30 -2.20
CA PHE A 20 -2.80 2.47 -3.61
C PHE A 20 -1.55 2.71 -4.42
N VAL A 21 -1.40 2.03 -5.54
CA VAL A 21 -0.34 2.30 -6.51
C VAL A 21 -0.91 3.17 -7.61
N ARG A 22 -0.27 4.31 -7.86
CA ARG A 22 -0.62 5.24 -8.94
C ARG A 22 0.64 5.83 -9.55
N ASP A 23 0.77 5.83 -10.88
CA ASP A 23 1.92 6.46 -11.57
C ASP A 23 3.28 5.98 -11.02
N ALA A 24 3.41 4.69 -10.70
CA ALA A 24 4.57 4.06 -10.05
C ALA A 24 4.89 4.57 -8.63
N ARG A 25 3.95 5.24 -7.95
CA ARG A 25 4.05 5.66 -6.56
C ARG A 25 3.13 4.84 -5.67
N LEU A 26 3.62 4.44 -4.51
CA LEU A 26 2.86 3.74 -3.49
C LEU A 26 2.34 4.75 -2.47
N VAL A 27 1.02 4.89 -2.39
CA VAL A 27 0.32 5.72 -1.42
C VAL A 27 -0.16 4.83 -0.28
N MET A 28 0.52 4.85 0.87
CA MET A 28 0.17 4.02 2.03
C MET A 28 -0.88 4.70 2.91
N GLU A 29 -2.13 4.28 2.82
CA GLU A 29 -3.20 4.80 3.68
C GLU A 29 -3.20 4.16 5.06
N VAL A 30 -3.09 2.83 5.15
CA VAL A 30 -3.11 2.09 6.42
C VAL A 30 -1.85 1.25 6.57
N CYS A 31 -1.13 1.47 7.67
CA CYS A 31 0.09 0.73 7.97
C CYS A 31 -0.23 -0.72 8.36
N PRO A 32 0.42 -1.74 7.75
CA PRO A 32 0.20 -3.15 8.07
C PRO A 32 0.74 -3.55 9.46
N THR A 33 1.61 -2.74 10.05
CA THR A 33 2.26 -3.02 11.34
C THR A 33 1.48 -2.46 12.52
N CYS A 34 1.11 -1.17 12.46
CA CYS A 34 0.43 -0.49 13.57
C CYS A 34 -1.07 -0.27 13.34
N SER A 35 -1.59 -0.62 12.15
CA SER A 35 -3.00 -0.44 11.78
C SER A 35 -3.50 1.00 11.86
N GLN A 36 -2.58 1.98 11.86
CA GLN A 36 -2.91 3.40 11.88
C GLN A 36 -3.08 3.92 10.45
N TRP A 37 -3.98 4.89 10.32
CA TRP A 37 -4.13 5.69 9.11
C TRP A 37 -3.04 6.74 9.03
N ASN A 38 -2.36 6.81 7.88
CA ASN A 38 -1.38 7.85 7.62
C ASN A 38 -2.06 9.15 7.22
N ALA A 39 -1.44 10.28 7.59
CA ALA A 39 -1.75 11.56 6.98
C ALA A 39 -1.37 11.53 5.48
N PRO A 40 -2.07 12.29 4.61
CA PRO A 40 -1.81 12.28 3.17
C PRO A 40 -0.33 12.49 2.81
N GLU A 41 0.34 13.43 3.48
CA GLU A 41 1.75 13.74 3.23
C GLU A 41 2.70 12.55 3.50
N ALA A 42 2.39 11.73 4.51
CA ALA A 42 3.16 10.53 4.82
C ALA A 42 2.74 9.36 3.92
N ALA A 43 1.44 9.26 3.62
CA ALA A 43 0.89 8.25 2.72
C ALA A 43 1.53 8.34 1.33
N ASP A 44 1.64 9.53 0.74
CA ASP A 44 2.25 9.76 -0.58
C ASP A 44 3.75 9.40 -0.64
N GLN A 45 4.43 9.40 0.51
CA GLN A 45 5.84 8.98 0.60
C GLN A 45 5.97 7.45 0.66
N GLY A 46 4.87 6.72 0.82
CA GLY A 46 4.86 5.27 1.01
C GLY A 46 5.44 4.85 2.36
N VAL A 47 5.45 5.72 3.37
CA VAL A 47 6.03 5.45 4.69
C VAL A 47 4.99 5.71 5.77
N CYS A 48 4.97 4.89 6.81
CA CYS A 48 4.10 5.15 7.95
C CYS A 48 4.62 6.32 8.80
N GLY A 49 3.82 7.38 8.93
CA GLY A 49 4.15 8.54 9.75
C GLY A 49 4.17 8.27 11.27
N TRP A 50 3.69 7.11 11.71
CA TRP A 50 3.58 6.74 13.13
C TRP A 50 4.73 5.89 13.62
N CYS A 51 4.99 4.77 12.95
CA CYS A 51 6.02 3.80 13.34
C CYS A 51 7.25 3.82 12.42
N ALA A 52 7.29 4.73 11.44
CA ALA A 52 8.33 4.80 10.42
C ALA A 52 8.50 3.49 9.61
N TYR A 53 7.44 2.69 9.50
CA TYR A 53 7.45 1.49 8.67
C TYR A 53 7.61 1.85 7.19
N ILE A 54 8.57 1.21 6.53
CA ILE A 54 8.85 1.34 5.10
C ILE A 54 8.51 -0.02 4.47
N PRO A 55 7.56 -0.08 3.53
CA PRO A 55 7.18 -1.33 2.87
C PRO A 55 8.23 -1.75 1.84
N SER A 56 8.50 -3.06 1.75
CA SER A 56 9.21 -3.61 0.60
C SER A 56 8.22 -3.80 -0.56
N HIS A 57 8.65 -3.57 -1.79
CA HIS A 57 7.82 -3.86 -2.97
C HIS A 57 7.45 -5.34 -3.06
N GLU A 58 8.26 -6.24 -2.50
CA GLU A 58 7.99 -7.68 -2.45
C GLU A 58 6.85 -8.06 -1.50
N ASP A 59 6.48 -7.15 -0.59
CA ASP A 59 5.35 -7.35 0.31
C ASP A 59 4.04 -6.86 -0.31
N VAL A 60 4.10 -6.09 -1.40
CA VAL A 60 2.95 -5.48 -2.06
C VAL A 60 2.24 -6.50 -2.93
N GLU A 61 0.98 -6.75 -2.60
CA GLU A 61 0.09 -7.64 -3.34
C GLU A 61 -1.17 -6.86 -3.74
N PRO A 62 -1.80 -7.14 -4.90
CA PRO A 62 -3.11 -6.60 -5.22
C PRO A 62 -4.06 -6.83 -4.05
N ALA A 63 -4.83 -5.81 -3.67
CA ALA A 63 -5.92 -6.03 -2.75
C ALA A 63 -6.90 -6.90 -3.53
N GLU A 64 -7.08 -8.16 -3.11
CA GLU A 64 -8.10 -9.01 -3.70
C GLU A 64 -9.39 -8.20 -3.74
N GLU A 65 -9.84 -7.93 -4.97
CA GLU A 65 -11.17 -7.42 -5.18
C GLU A 65 -12.07 -8.46 -4.54
N CYS A 66 -12.71 -8.09 -3.42
CA CYS A 66 -13.92 -8.77 -3.04
C CYS A 66 -14.86 -8.56 -4.23
N GLU A 67 -14.83 -9.46 -5.20
CA GLU A 67 -16.01 -9.79 -5.99
C GLU A 67 -17.07 -10.12 -4.94
N ALA A 68 -17.89 -9.13 -4.63
CA ALA A 68 -19.11 -9.34 -3.89
C ALA A 68 -19.83 -10.45 -4.64
N ALA A 69 -19.95 -11.61 -3.99
CA ALA A 69 -20.64 -12.77 -4.49
C ALA A 69 -21.94 -12.33 -5.17
N ALA A 70 -22.06 -12.71 -6.45
CA ALA A 70 -23.27 -12.58 -7.25
C ALA A 70 -24.49 -13.22 -6.56
#